data_AF-A0A1Q9TJ57-F1
#
_entry.id   AF-A0A1Q9TJ57-F1
#
_cell.length_a   1.000
_cell.length_b   1.000
_cell.length_c   1.000
_cell.angle_alpha   90.00
_cell.angle_beta   90.00
_cell.angle_gamma   90.00
#
_symmetry.space_group_name_H-M   'P 1'
#
loop_
_entity.id
_entity.type
_entity.pdbx_description
1 polymer ?
#
loop_
_entity_poly.entity_id
_entity_poly.type
_entity_poly.pdbx_seq_one_letter_code
_entity_poly.pdbx_strand_id
1 'polypeptide(L)'
;MGPISRRTAPTLWADRSPALPEAIVVSALTLTDLEVQAERQADQVLTAGSLASAARAAEERDGGHTVRAAVVASDVGAALQGLRSVQDGAPNPDVVGPHLAGAPPRIVFVYPHTGDADVDAHTPRLRLAAYARGVLTAQRALTTHSPAVWEPGQPLTLRTRQQAAFVWQVALTSLLTDRGILPHNCLGAGWGKPVAAYARGHLPLIHAAQWIHHPDDGPHDPEPLLAEVRAATEPTVFVEIAPRPVLARALRDAAAPQHHVSILTCDPVEVAHAFGELYTLGHPYPPRTPADLTRTLPLPTAALPHDWVAPYLMRALRRHAHIPPGTLPSMTWGQADLSERQLVRLVHHLRQVPAWAHLTTSDLHPAISVTHTADWLSADPTLEVS
;
A
#
# COMPACT_ATOMS: atom_id res chain seq x y z
N MET A 1 -5.37 -36.86 -37.35
CA MET A 1 -5.13 -36.65 -35.90
C MET A 1 -3.63 -36.51 -35.70
N GLY A 2 -3.13 -35.27 -35.58
CA GLY A 2 -1.71 -34.99 -35.31
C GLY A 2 -1.46 -34.83 -33.81
N PRO A 3 -0.23 -35.04 -33.33
CA PRO A 3 0.08 -35.00 -31.90
C PRO A 3 -0.01 -33.57 -31.37
N ILE A 4 -0.80 -33.39 -30.31
CA ILE A 4 -0.86 -32.13 -29.54
C ILE A 4 0.46 -32.01 -28.78
N SER A 5 1.36 -31.19 -29.30
CA SER A 5 2.61 -30.83 -28.63
C SER A 5 2.28 -30.01 -27.38
N ARG A 6 2.38 -30.62 -26.20
CA ARG A 6 2.32 -29.90 -24.92
C ARG A 6 3.54 -28.99 -24.84
N ARG A 7 3.36 -27.70 -25.13
CA ARG A 7 4.30 -26.65 -24.74
C ARG A 7 4.33 -26.60 -23.22
N THR A 8 5.37 -27.18 -22.62
CA THR A 8 5.83 -26.82 -21.29
C THR A 8 6.25 -25.35 -21.32
N ALA A 9 5.59 -24.51 -20.54
CA ALA A 9 6.03 -23.14 -20.31
C ALA A 9 7.38 -23.17 -19.57
N PRO A 10 8.39 -22.36 -19.97
CA PRO A 10 9.62 -22.25 -19.21
C PRO A 10 9.34 -21.51 -17.90
N THR A 11 9.52 -22.20 -16.77
CA THR A 11 9.48 -21.69 -15.39
C THR A 11 10.80 -21.01 -15.03
N LEU A 12 11.14 -19.94 -15.75
CA LEU A 12 12.22 -19.04 -15.38
C LEU A 12 11.66 -17.64 -15.63
N TRP A 13 11.93 -16.69 -14.73
CA TRP A 13 11.41 -15.32 -14.64
C TRP A 13 10.38 -15.17 -13.52
N ALA A 14 10.84 -15.47 -12.31
CA ALA A 14 10.23 -14.93 -11.10
C ALA A 14 10.44 -13.41 -11.09
N ASP A 15 9.37 -12.70 -11.42
CA ASP A 15 8.99 -11.34 -11.07
C ASP A 15 9.90 -10.70 -9.98
N ARG A 16 10.86 -9.85 -10.39
CA ARG A 16 11.72 -9.06 -9.48
C ARG A 16 11.07 -7.74 -9.05
N SER A 17 9.75 -7.67 -9.01
CA SER A 17 9.08 -6.57 -8.32
C SER A 17 9.43 -6.64 -6.84
N PRO A 18 9.78 -5.52 -6.16
CA PRO A 18 10.13 -5.54 -4.74
C PRO A 18 9.01 -6.24 -3.95
N ALA A 19 9.39 -7.13 -3.03
CA ALA A 19 8.40 -7.81 -2.19
C ALA A 19 7.58 -6.74 -1.44
N LEU A 20 6.27 -6.98 -1.33
CA LEU A 20 5.46 -6.13 -0.48
C LEU A 20 5.89 -6.34 0.98
N PRO A 21 5.91 -5.27 1.80
CA PRO A 21 6.15 -5.43 3.22
C PRO A 21 5.14 -6.41 3.84
N GLU A 22 5.62 -7.31 4.68
CA GLU A 22 4.84 -8.29 5.42
C GLU A 22 5.02 -8.08 6.92
N ALA A 23 3.97 -8.37 7.69
CA ALA A 23 4.04 -8.40 9.15
C ALA A 23 4.21 -9.86 9.62
N ILE A 24 5.33 -10.16 10.25
CA ILE A 24 5.58 -11.45 10.91
C ILE A 24 5.16 -11.30 12.37
N VAL A 25 4.08 -11.98 12.74
CA VAL A 25 3.54 -11.95 14.10
C VAL A 25 4.24 -12.94 15.03
N VAL A 26 4.37 -12.57 16.30
CA VAL A 26 4.87 -13.44 17.36
C VAL A 26 4.02 -13.19 18.60
N SER A 27 3.54 -14.26 19.25
CA SER A 27 2.87 -14.16 20.55
C SER A 27 3.37 -15.20 21.53
N ALA A 28 3.26 -14.86 22.82
CA ALA A 28 3.54 -15.76 23.93
C ALA A 28 2.78 -15.35 25.20
N LEU A 29 2.79 -16.20 26.24
CA LEU A 29 2.12 -15.92 27.51
C LEU A 29 2.92 -14.93 28.38
N THR A 30 4.25 -14.91 28.24
CA THR A 30 5.17 -14.06 28.98
C THR A 30 6.17 -13.38 28.03
N LEU A 31 6.86 -12.33 28.50
CA LEU A 31 7.90 -11.67 27.71
C LEU A 31 9.07 -12.60 27.41
N THR A 32 9.55 -13.38 28.39
CA THR A 32 10.63 -14.36 28.17
C THR A 32 10.25 -15.42 27.15
N ASP A 33 9.00 -15.91 27.19
CA ASP A 33 8.54 -16.85 26.16
C ASP A 33 8.45 -16.18 24.78
N LEU A 34 8.13 -14.89 24.72
CA LEU A 34 8.09 -14.13 23.47
C LEU A 34 9.49 -14.05 22.82
N GLU A 35 10.53 -13.83 23.63
CA GLU A 35 11.93 -13.80 23.16
C GLU A 35 12.32 -15.15 22.52
N VAL A 36 11.97 -16.26 23.18
CA VAL A 36 12.18 -17.62 22.66
C VAL A 36 11.38 -17.89 21.38
N GLN A 37 10.14 -17.39 21.30
CA GLN A 37 9.33 -17.53 20.08
C GLN A 37 9.88 -16.67 18.94
N ALA A 38 10.42 -15.48 19.22
CA ALA A 38 11.05 -14.63 18.21
C ALA A 38 12.29 -15.31 17.60
N GLU A 39 13.12 -15.96 18.42
CA GLU A 39 14.25 -16.77 17.95
C GLU A 39 13.78 -17.90 17.01
N ARG A 40 12.80 -18.70 17.44
CA ARG A 40 12.24 -19.80 16.62
C ARG A 40 11.64 -19.29 15.32
N GLN A 41 10.93 -18.16 15.37
CA GLN A 41 10.34 -17.55 14.19
C GLN A 41 11.42 -17.11 13.21
N ALA A 42 12.58 -16.66 13.70
CA ALA A 42 13.66 -16.21 12.86
C ALA A 42 14.36 -17.38 12.13
N ASP A 43 14.47 -18.55 12.75
CA ASP A 43 14.92 -19.78 12.08
C ASP A 43 13.93 -20.24 10.99
N GLN A 44 12.64 -20.01 11.20
CA GLN A 44 11.61 -20.31 10.19
C GLN A 44 11.66 -19.34 9.01
N VAL A 45 11.94 -18.05 9.24
CA VAL A 45 12.12 -17.07 8.15
C VAL A 45 13.21 -17.54 7.18
N LEU A 46 14.31 -18.12 7.70
CA LEU A 46 15.40 -18.66 6.87
C LEU A 46 14.99 -19.87 6.02
N THR A 47 14.00 -20.64 6.47
CA THR A 47 13.58 -21.90 5.82
C THR A 47 12.30 -21.78 4.98
N ALA A 48 11.53 -20.70 5.15
CA ALA A 48 10.23 -20.50 4.49
C ALA A 48 10.30 -20.19 2.99
N GLY A 49 11.50 -19.90 2.46
CA GLY A 49 11.75 -19.60 1.04
C GLY A 49 11.28 -18.22 0.56
N SER A 50 10.31 -17.60 1.24
CA SER A 50 9.90 -16.20 1.02
C SER A 50 9.36 -15.56 2.30
N LEU A 51 9.36 -14.23 2.36
CA LEU A 51 8.83 -13.49 3.49
C LEU A 51 7.31 -13.68 3.68
N ALA A 52 6.56 -13.72 2.57
CA ALA A 52 5.12 -13.99 2.60
C ALA A 52 4.81 -15.39 3.15
N SER A 53 5.61 -16.40 2.79
CA SER A 53 5.50 -17.74 3.37
C SER A 53 5.78 -17.74 4.87
N ALA A 54 6.79 -17.00 5.31
CA ALA A 54 7.14 -16.90 6.73
C ALA A 54 6.05 -16.20 7.55
N ALA A 55 5.53 -15.07 7.07
CA ALA A 55 4.44 -14.33 7.70
C ALA A 55 3.18 -15.21 7.84
N ARG A 56 2.80 -15.93 6.78
CA ARG A 56 1.67 -16.87 6.83
C ARG A 56 1.88 -17.99 7.84
N ALA A 57 3.07 -18.60 7.86
CA ALA A 57 3.37 -19.66 8.81
C ALA A 57 3.35 -19.14 10.27
N ALA A 58 3.71 -17.86 10.47
CA ALA A 58 3.57 -17.19 11.76
C ALA A 58 2.09 -17.02 12.14
N GLU A 59 1.27 -16.48 11.23
CA GLU A 59 -0.18 -16.30 11.41
C GLU A 59 -0.90 -17.64 11.70
N GLU A 60 -0.58 -18.71 10.97
CA GLU A 60 -1.18 -20.04 11.14
C GLU A 60 -0.84 -20.70 12.49
N ARG A 61 0.30 -20.33 13.09
CA ARG A 61 0.75 -20.86 14.39
C ARG A 61 0.45 -19.93 15.56
N ASP A 62 -0.07 -18.74 15.30
CA ASP A 62 -0.37 -17.77 16.33
C ASP A 62 -1.38 -18.35 17.32
N GLY A 63 -0.95 -18.50 18.58
CA GLY A 63 -1.80 -18.99 19.67
C GLY A 63 -2.74 -17.92 20.23
N GLY A 64 -2.69 -16.69 19.70
CA GLY A 64 -3.47 -15.56 20.20
C GLY A 64 -3.10 -15.16 21.64
N HIS A 65 -1.86 -15.41 22.06
CA HIS A 65 -1.45 -15.20 23.46
C HIS A 65 -1.45 -13.71 23.88
N THR A 66 -1.28 -13.46 25.18
CA THR A 66 -1.42 -12.13 25.80
C THR A 66 -0.25 -11.19 25.52
N VAL A 67 0.97 -11.68 25.34
CA VAL A 67 2.10 -10.84 24.95
C VAL A 67 2.29 -10.98 23.45
N ARG A 68 2.24 -9.87 22.71
CA ARG A 68 2.27 -9.88 21.24
C ARG A 68 3.26 -8.86 20.70
N ALA A 69 3.98 -9.24 19.65
CA ALA A 69 4.79 -8.35 18.83
C ALA A 69 4.57 -8.67 17.34
N ALA A 70 4.85 -7.70 16.48
CA ALA A 70 4.89 -7.92 15.04
C ALA A 70 6.15 -7.27 14.45
N VAL A 71 6.78 -7.93 13.48
CA VAL A 71 7.92 -7.40 12.74
C VAL A 71 7.49 -7.09 11.31
N VAL A 72 7.53 -5.81 10.94
CA VAL A 72 7.22 -5.33 9.59
C VAL A 72 8.51 -5.35 8.78
N ALA A 73 8.56 -6.15 7.72
CA ALA A 73 9.77 -6.27 6.92
C ALA A 73 9.46 -6.30 5.43
N SER A 74 10.36 -5.78 4.61
CA SER A 74 10.28 -5.86 3.14
C SER A 74 11.21 -6.93 2.56
N ASP A 75 12.12 -7.45 3.38
CA ASP A 75 13.07 -8.48 3.01
C ASP A 75 13.45 -9.35 4.21
N VAL A 76 14.14 -10.45 3.94
CA VAL A 76 14.57 -11.43 4.95
C VAL A 76 15.52 -10.82 5.98
N GLY A 77 16.42 -9.93 5.57
CA GLY A 77 17.39 -9.31 6.47
C GLY A 77 16.70 -8.43 7.52
N ALA A 78 15.80 -7.54 7.07
CA ALA A 78 14.98 -6.70 7.95
C ALA A 78 14.14 -7.55 8.93
N ALA A 79 13.54 -8.64 8.44
CA ALA A 79 12.76 -9.56 9.28
C ALA A 79 13.61 -10.20 10.39
N LEU A 80 14.81 -10.70 10.06
CA LEU A 80 15.71 -11.30 11.02
C LEU A 80 16.20 -10.29 12.05
N GLN A 81 16.53 -9.08 11.61
CA GLN A 81 16.95 -7.98 12.50
C GLN A 81 15.82 -7.60 13.46
N GLY A 82 14.59 -7.44 12.98
CA GLY A 82 13.44 -7.12 13.82
C GLY A 82 13.14 -8.23 14.83
N LEU A 83 13.17 -9.51 14.42
CA LEU A 83 12.96 -10.64 15.33
C LEU A 83 14.07 -10.73 16.40
N ARG A 84 15.32 -10.44 16.04
CA ARG A 84 16.42 -10.35 17.03
C ARG A 84 16.23 -9.17 17.98
N SER A 85 15.69 -8.07 17.49
CA SER A 85 15.35 -6.93 18.35
C SER A 85 14.25 -7.28 19.37
N VAL A 86 13.26 -8.08 18.97
CA VAL A 86 12.25 -8.64 19.90
C VAL A 86 12.91 -9.57 20.92
N GLN A 87 13.81 -10.45 20.47
CA GLN A 87 14.56 -11.38 21.33
C GLN A 87 15.42 -10.65 22.38
N ASP A 88 16.09 -9.58 21.98
CA ASP A 88 17.01 -8.83 22.85
C ASP A 88 16.30 -7.74 23.68
N GLY A 89 14.99 -7.53 23.49
CA GLY A 89 14.26 -6.40 24.05
C GLY A 89 14.76 -5.04 23.58
N ALA A 90 15.41 -5.00 22.41
CA ALA A 90 16.04 -3.80 21.86
C ALA A 90 15.05 -3.00 20.99
N PRO A 91 15.11 -1.65 21.01
CA PRO A 91 14.24 -0.83 20.18
C PRO A 91 14.58 -1.00 18.69
N ASN A 92 13.54 -1.17 17.86
CA ASN A 92 13.68 -1.26 16.41
C ASN A 92 12.45 -0.64 15.73
N PRO A 93 12.62 0.27 14.75
CA PRO A 93 11.51 0.96 14.09
C PRO A 93 10.57 0.02 13.30
N ASP A 94 11.04 -1.15 12.92
CA ASP A 94 10.28 -2.17 12.19
C ASP A 94 9.52 -3.13 13.12
N VAL A 95 9.67 -2.98 14.44
CA VAL A 95 9.01 -3.80 15.45
C VAL A 95 7.84 -3.02 16.05
N VAL A 96 6.64 -3.61 15.95
CA VAL A 96 5.45 -3.14 16.65
C VAL A 96 5.28 -3.96 17.94
N GLY A 97 5.29 -3.29 19.09
CA GLY A 97 5.26 -3.93 20.40
C GLY A 97 6.66 -4.21 20.98
N PRO A 98 6.80 -5.11 21.96
CA PRO A 98 5.75 -5.99 22.51
C PRO A 98 4.67 -5.24 23.31
N HIS A 99 3.42 -5.69 23.17
CA HIS A 99 2.28 -5.19 23.93
C HIS A 99 1.61 -6.32 24.72
N LEU A 100 1.02 -5.96 25.87
CA LEU A 100 0.07 -6.83 26.58
C LEU A 100 -1.31 -6.67 25.94
N ALA A 101 -1.66 -7.60 25.07
CA ALA A 101 -2.98 -7.73 24.48
C ALA A 101 -4.01 -8.12 25.56
N GLY A 102 -4.98 -7.22 25.79
CA GLY A 102 -6.14 -7.46 26.63
C GLY A 102 -7.33 -8.02 25.83
N ALA A 103 -8.54 -7.66 26.24
CA ALA A 103 -9.72 -7.87 25.41
C ALA A 103 -9.57 -7.10 24.08
N PRO A 104 -10.02 -7.66 22.94
CA PRO A 104 -9.94 -6.98 21.66
C PRO A 104 -10.61 -5.60 21.74
N PRO A 105 -9.92 -4.52 21.36
CA PRO A 105 -10.49 -3.18 21.41
C PRO A 105 -11.57 -3.02 20.35
N ARG A 106 -12.48 -2.07 20.55
CA ARG A 106 -13.37 -1.64 19.47
C ARG A 106 -12.54 -1.06 18.34
N ILE A 107 -12.93 -1.33 17.11
CA ILE A 107 -12.30 -0.73 15.93
C ILE A 107 -13.24 0.32 15.35
N VAL A 108 -12.73 1.53 15.16
CA VAL A 108 -13.47 2.62 14.51
C VAL A 108 -12.69 3.06 13.28
N PHE A 109 -13.30 2.95 12.10
CA PHE A 109 -12.70 3.48 10.88
C PHE A 109 -12.99 4.96 10.76
N VAL A 110 -11.95 5.75 10.50
CA VAL A 110 -12.02 7.20 10.41
C VAL A 110 -11.64 7.62 8.99
N TYR A 111 -12.58 8.24 8.29
CA TYR A 111 -12.43 8.68 6.90
C TYR A 111 -12.30 10.21 6.88
N PRO A 112 -11.08 10.76 6.80
CA PRO A 112 -10.88 12.20 6.78
C PRO A 112 -11.33 12.81 5.45
N HIS A 113 -11.33 14.15 5.41
CA HIS A 113 -11.34 14.90 4.17
C HIS A 113 -10.02 14.64 3.38
N THR A 114 -10.02 14.94 2.07
CA THR A 114 -8.86 14.74 1.19
C THR A 114 -7.61 15.45 1.72
N GLY A 115 -6.57 14.70 2.05
CA GLY A 115 -5.21 15.22 2.22
C GLY A 115 -4.50 15.43 0.88
N ASP A 116 -3.36 16.12 0.88
CA ASP A 116 -2.49 16.23 -0.30
C ASP A 116 -1.98 14.85 -0.70
N ALA A 117 -2.64 14.24 -1.68
CA ALA A 117 -2.29 12.92 -2.13
C ALA A 117 -1.10 12.95 -3.09
N ASP A 118 -0.10 12.14 -2.80
CA ASP A 118 0.95 11.81 -3.76
C ASP A 118 0.35 10.87 -4.82
N VAL A 119 0.42 11.29 -6.09
CA VAL A 119 -0.12 10.59 -7.27
C VAL A 119 0.55 9.23 -7.51
N ASP A 120 1.65 8.93 -6.82
CA ASP A 120 2.47 7.75 -7.10
C ASP A 120 2.51 6.71 -5.98
N ALA A 121 2.05 7.06 -4.78
CA ALA A 121 2.16 6.17 -3.61
C ALA A 121 1.41 4.83 -3.76
N HIS A 122 0.49 4.71 -4.72
CA HIS A 122 -0.48 3.63 -4.79
C HIS A 122 -0.18 2.53 -5.83
N THR A 123 0.75 2.76 -6.76
CA THR A 123 1.09 1.77 -7.82
C THR A 123 1.52 0.41 -7.28
N PRO A 124 2.38 0.32 -6.23
CA PRO A 124 2.80 -0.99 -5.69
C PRO A 124 1.64 -1.85 -5.18
N ARG A 125 0.50 -1.24 -4.85
CA ARG A 125 -0.62 -1.90 -4.13
C ARG A 125 -1.72 -2.44 -5.02
N LEU A 126 -1.71 -2.08 -6.30
CA LEU A 126 -2.53 -2.78 -7.29
C LEU A 126 -2.17 -4.28 -7.36
N ARG A 127 -1.03 -4.69 -6.77
CA ARG A 127 -0.64 -6.09 -6.58
C ARG A 127 -1.46 -6.82 -5.51
N LEU A 128 -2.07 -6.11 -4.56
CA LEU A 128 -2.95 -6.70 -3.55
C LEU A 128 -4.35 -6.87 -4.12
N ALA A 129 -4.80 -8.12 -4.26
CA ALA A 129 -6.06 -8.48 -4.90
C ALA A 129 -7.26 -7.67 -4.36
N ALA A 130 -7.39 -7.58 -3.03
CA ALA A 130 -8.49 -6.92 -2.36
C ALA A 130 -8.49 -5.41 -2.62
N TYR A 131 -7.32 -4.79 -2.54
CA TYR A 131 -7.15 -3.38 -2.84
C TYR A 131 -7.53 -3.07 -4.30
N ALA A 132 -6.99 -3.84 -5.25
CA ALA A 132 -7.29 -3.68 -6.68
C ALA A 132 -8.78 -3.89 -6.99
N ARG A 133 -9.43 -4.89 -6.38
CA ARG A 133 -10.90 -5.07 -6.49
C ARG A 133 -11.65 -3.85 -5.96
N GLY A 134 -11.23 -3.31 -4.81
CA GLY A 134 -11.82 -2.11 -4.24
C GLY A 134 -11.67 -0.88 -5.14
N VAL A 135 -10.48 -0.69 -5.76
CA VAL A 135 -10.24 0.36 -6.76
C VAL A 135 -11.22 0.22 -7.92
N LEU A 136 -11.28 -0.95 -8.55
CA LEU A 136 -12.15 -1.20 -9.71
C LEU A 136 -13.63 -1.02 -9.36
N THR A 137 -14.04 -1.44 -8.16
CA THR A 137 -15.43 -1.33 -7.69
C THR A 137 -15.82 0.13 -7.46
N ALA A 138 -14.94 0.92 -6.84
CA ALA A 138 -15.15 2.35 -6.65
C ALA A 138 -15.18 3.11 -7.98
N GLN A 139 -14.28 2.80 -8.91
CA GLN A 139 -14.26 3.42 -10.24
C GLN A 139 -15.55 3.12 -11.01
N ARG A 140 -16.02 1.87 -11.01
CA ARG A 140 -17.31 1.49 -11.63
C ARG A 140 -18.48 2.29 -11.05
N ALA A 141 -18.50 2.47 -9.73
CA ALA A 141 -19.54 3.28 -9.08
C ALA A 141 -19.48 4.76 -9.55
N LEU A 142 -18.29 5.34 -9.64
CA LEU A 142 -18.09 6.71 -10.15
C LEU A 142 -18.49 6.84 -11.63
N THR A 143 -18.18 5.84 -12.48
CA THR A 143 -18.51 5.90 -13.92
C THR A 143 -20.01 5.98 -14.20
N THR A 144 -20.86 5.61 -13.24
CA THR A 144 -22.32 5.75 -13.36
C THR A 144 -22.74 7.22 -13.37
N HIS A 145 -21.96 8.11 -12.76
CA HIS A 145 -22.31 9.52 -12.54
C HIS A 145 -21.41 10.50 -13.31
N SER A 146 -20.25 10.06 -13.78
CA SER A 146 -19.34 10.86 -14.59
C SER A 146 -18.60 10.00 -15.62
N PRO A 147 -18.58 10.39 -16.91
CA PRO A 147 -17.81 9.67 -17.93
C PRO A 147 -16.29 9.85 -17.75
N ALA A 148 -15.86 10.90 -17.05
CA ALA A 148 -14.46 11.14 -16.71
C ALA A 148 -14.24 10.78 -15.24
N VAL A 149 -13.67 9.59 -15.01
CA VAL A 149 -13.27 9.10 -13.68
C VAL A 149 -11.76 9.04 -13.63
N TRP A 150 -11.20 9.53 -12.52
CA TRP A 150 -9.77 9.42 -12.27
C TRP A 150 -9.29 7.96 -12.26
N GLU A 151 -8.13 7.74 -12.87
CA GLU A 151 -7.44 6.46 -12.85
C GLU A 151 -6.08 6.57 -12.13
N PRO A 152 -5.65 5.52 -11.40
CA PRO A 152 -4.31 5.46 -10.82
C PRO A 152 -3.22 5.85 -11.82
N GLY A 153 -2.33 6.75 -11.43
CA GLY A 153 -1.24 7.28 -12.27
C GLY A 153 -1.61 8.53 -13.12
N GLN A 154 -2.89 8.89 -13.21
CA GLN A 154 -3.31 10.16 -13.81
C GLN A 154 -3.05 11.33 -12.86
N PRO A 155 -2.64 12.51 -13.38
CA PRO A 155 -2.41 13.68 -12.55
C PRO A 155 -3.67 14.13 -11.79
N LEU A 156 -3.46 14.61 -10.57
CA LEU A 156 -4.54 15.07 -9.69
C LEU A 156 -4.82 16.56 -9.89
N THR A 157 -5.98 16.86 -10.45
CA THR A 157 -6.64 18.17 -10.43
C THR A 157 -7.46 18.32 -9.16
N LEU A 158 -7.92 19.53 -8.81
CA LEU A 158 -8.80 19.74 -7.66
C LEU A 158 -10.03 18.81 -7.68
N ARG A 159 -10.65 18.65 -8.85
CA ARG A 159 -11.81 17.77 -9.05
C ARG A 159 -11.45 16.30 -8.94
N THR A 160 -10.33 15.87 -9.53
CA THR A 160 -9.93 14.45 -9.51
C THR A 160 -9.34 14.01 -8.17
N ARG A 161 -8.87 14.93 -7.31
CA ARG A 161 -8.44 14.61 -5.93
C ARG A 161 -9.55 13.98 -5.10
N GLN A 162 -10.77 14.49 -5.20
CA GLN A 162 -11.92 13.96 -4.46
C GLN A 162 -12.26 12.53 -4.92
N GLN A 163 -12.30 12.32 -6.24
CA GLN A 163 -12.51 10.99 -6.82
C GLN A 163 -11.40 10.02 -6.39
N ALA A 164 -10.14 10.45 -6.45
CA ALA A 164 -9.00 9.62 -6.07
C ALA A 164 -9.06 9.23 -4.59
N ALA A 165 -9.34 10.19 -3.69
CA ALA A 165 -9.51 9.91 -2.27
C ALA A 165 -10.64 8.91 -2.00
N PHE A 166 -11.79 9.09 -2.65
CA PHE A 166 -12.89 8.13 -2.55
C PHE A 166 -12.47 6.72 -2.99
N VAL A 167 -11.81 6.61 -4.15
CA VAL A 167 -11.32 5.33 -4.69
C VAL A 167 -10.34 4.66 -3.72
N TRP A 168 -9.37 5.41 -3.18
CA TRP A 168 -8.39 4.86 -2.25
C TRP A 168 -9.00 4.45 -0.92
N GLN A 169 -9.90 5.26 -0.36
CA GLN A 169 -10.56 4.93 0.90
C GLN A 169 -11.41 3.66 0.78
N VAL A 170 -12.13 3.49 -0.33
CA VAL A 170 -12.88 2.25 -0.63
C VAL A 170 -11.91 1.07 -0.81
N ALA A 171 -10.80 1.27 -1.53
CA ALA A 171 -9.79 0.22 -1.74
C ALA A 171 -9.11 -0.24 -0.44
N LEU A 172 -8.75 0.70 0.43
CA LEU A 172 -8.18 0.41 1.75
C LEU A 172 -9.17 -0.27 2.68
N THR A 173 -10.43 0.17 2.66
CA THR A 173 -11.52 -0.49 3.40
C THR A 173 -11.71 -1.93 2.92
N SER A 174 -11.64 -2.15 1.60
CA SER A 174 -11.73 -3.50 1.02
C SER A 174 -10.57 -4.39 1.49
N LEU A 175 -9.37 -3.83 1.61
CA LEU A 175 -8.20 -4.55 2.09
C LEU A 175 -8.34 -4.96 3.57
N LEU A 176 -8.83 -4.06 4.43
CA LEU A 176 -9.13 -4.38 5.84
C LEU A 176 -10.19 -5.48 5.96
N THR A 177 -11.27 -5.35 5.19
CA THR A 177 -12.40 -6.30 5.20
C THR A 177 -11.97 -7.69 4.72
N ASP A 178 -11.12 -7.76 3.70
CA ASP A 178 -10.54 -9.01 3.18
C ASP A 178 -9.69 -9.72 4.24
N ARG A 179 -9.02 -8.93 5.10
CA ARG A 179 -8.33 -9.41 6.31
C ARG A 179 -9.27 -9.54 7.52
N GLY A 180 -10.58 -9.64 7.31
CA GLY A 180 -11.61 -9.79 8.35
C GLY A 180 -11.61 -8.71 9.44
N ILE A 181 -10.93 -7.59 9.23
CA ILE A 181 -10.94 -6.44 10.14
C ILE A 181 -12.18 -5.63 9.80
N LEU A 182 -13.20 -5.74 10.65
CA LEU A 182 -14.47 -5.05 10.48
C LEU A 182 -14.59 -3.92 11.51
N PRO A 183 -15.11 -2.74 11.11
CA PRO A 183 -15.34 -1.65 12.03
C PRO A 183 -16.56 -1.93 12.90
N HIS A 184 -16.48 -1.54 14.18
CA HIS A 184 -17.63 -1.41 15.07
C HIS A 184 -18.40 -0.12 14.79
N ASN A 185 -17.72 0.91 14.28
CA ASN A 185 -18.31 2.16 13.81
C ASN A 185 -17.43 2.80 12.73
N CYS A 186 -18.01 3.70 11.94
CA CYS A 186 -17.32 4.47 10.91
C CYS A 186 -17.61 5.96 11.08
N LEU A 187 -16.57 6.78 11.13
CA LEU A 187 -16.66 8.23 11.23
C LEU A 187 -16.14 8.85 9.94
N GLY A 188 -16.78 9.91 9.47
CA GLY A 188 -16.38 10.60 8.24
C GLY A 188 -16.37 12.12 8.40
N ALA A 189 -15.34 12.77 7.85
CA ALA A 189 -15.24 14.22 7.75
C ALA A 189 -15.19 14.66 6.28
N GLY A 190 -15.94 15.72 5.93
CA GLY A 190 -16.06 16.19 4.55
C GLY A 190 -16.38 15.05 3.57
N TRP A 191 -15.49 14.84 2.58
CA TRP A 191 -15.62 13.80 1.55
C TRP A 191 -15.47 12.36 2.05
N GLY A 192 -14.97 12.16 3.27
CA GLY A 192 -14.92 10.84 3.89
C GLY A 192 -16.28 10.35 4.39
N LYS A 193 -17.27 11.24 4.59
CA LYS A 193 -18.64 10.90 5.02
C LYS A 193 -19.34 9.85 4.15
N PRO A 194 -19.41 10.00 2.81
CA PRO A 194 -20.02 8.97 1.96
C PRO A 194 -19.32 7.62 2.07
N VAL A 195 -17.99 7.59 2.21
CA VAL A 195 -17.25 6.33 2.37
C VAL A 195 -17.52 5.70 3.74
N ALA A 196 -17.58 6.49 4.80
CA ALA A 196 -17.95 6.02 6.13
C ALA A 196 -19.37 5.40 6.15
N ALA A 197 -20.33 6.05 5.50
CA ALA A 197 -21.70 5.54 5.37
C ALA A 197 -21.76 4.23 4.55
N TYR A 198 -20.96 4.13 3.48
CA TYR A 198 -20.80 2.89 2.71
C TYR A 198 -20.17 1.77 3.52
N ALA A 199 -19.05 2.03 4.19
CA ALA A 199 -18.31 1.04 4.98
C ALA A 199 -19.16 0.49 6.15
N ARG A 200 -20.08 1.30 6.67
CA ARG A 200 -21.06 0.89 7.69
C ARG A 200 -22.27 0.12 7.12
N GLY A 201 -22.41 0.05 5.80
CA GLY A 201 -23.54 -0.59 5.12
C GLY A 201 -24.83 0.25 5.11
N HIS A 202 -24.77 1.52 5.50
CA HIS A 202 -25.93 2.43 5.51
C HIS A 202 -26.22 3.05 4.14
N LEU A 203 -25.21 3.12 3.26
CA LEU A 203 -25.32 3.74 1.95
C LEU A 203 -24.76 2.79 0.87
N PRO A 204 -25.52 2.42 -0.17
CA PRO A 204 -24.97 1.68 -1.30
C PRO A 204 -23.82 2.45 -1.96
N LEU A 205 -22.78 1.74 -2.43
CA LEU A 205 -21.59 2.37 -3.00
C LEU A 205 -21.90 3.33 -4.15
N ILE A 206 -22.89 2.99 -4.99
CA ILE A 206 -23.32 3.81 -6.12
C ILE A 206 -23.89 5.18 -5.66
N HIS A 207 -24.58 5.22 -4.51
CA HIS A 207 -25.07 6.47 -3.93
C HIS A 207 -23.95 7.24 -3.22
N ALA A 208 -23.01 6.53 -2.57
CA ALA A 208 -21.82 7.15 -2.00
C ALA A 208 -20.97 7.84 -3.09
N ALA A 209 -20.83 7.21 -4.26
CA ALA A 209 -20.15 7.78 -5.42
C ALA A 209 -20.88 9.02 -5.99
N GLN A 210 -22.21 9.04 -5.96
CA GLN A 210 -22.99 10.21 -6.40
C GLN A 210 -22.66 11.47 -5.58
N TRP A 211 -22.47 11.32 -4.25
CA TRP A 211 -22.12 12.44 -3.37
C TRP A 211 -20.77 13.08 -3.70
N ILE A 212 -19.84 12.32 -4.28
CA ILE A 212 -18.54 12.85 -4.72
C ILE A 212 -18.69 13.80 -5.93
N HIS A 213 -19.75 13.64 -6.73
CA HIS A 213 -20.02 14.49 -7.89
C HIS A 213 -20.86 15.72 -7.58
N HIS A 214 -21.66 15.66 -6.52
CA HIS A 214 -22.48 16.77 -6.03
C HIS A 214 -22.03 17.14 -4.63
N PRO A 215 -20.81 17.72 -4.51
CA PRO A 215 -20.29 18.11 -3.23
C PRO A 215 -21.25 19.11 -2.58
N ASP A 216 -21.79 18.77 -1.41
CA ASP A 216 -22.37 19.77 -0.52
C ASP A 216 -21.22 20.66 -0.04
N ASP A 217 -21.29 21.97 -0.29
CA ASP A 217 -20.29 22.98 0.11
C ASP A 217 -20.23 23.20 1.65
N GLY A 218 -20.71 22.23 2.43
CA GLY A 218 -20.71 22.29 3.88
C GLY A 218 -19.28 22.32 4.45
N PRO A 219 -19.05 23.11 5.52
CA PRO A 219 -17.73 23.22 6.13
C PRO A 219 -17.18 21.84 6.53
N HIS A 220 -15.91 21.60 6.18
CA HIS A 220 -15.18 20.38 6.51
C HIS A 220 -14.68 20.41 7.96
N ASP A 221 -15.56 20.71 8.90
CA ASP A 221 -15.23 20.77 10.32
C ASP A 221 -15.01 19.35 10.86
N PRO A 222 -13.79 19.01 11.33
CA PRO A 222 -13.53 17.72 11.96
C PRO A 222 -14.08 17.65 13.40
N GLU A 223 -14.54 18.75 13.99
CA GLU A 223 -14.90 18.82 15.41
C GLU A 223 -16.02 17.83 15.82
N PRO A 224 -17.10 17.61 15.03
CA PRO A 224 -18.08 16.57 15.37
C PRO A 224 -17.46 15.17 15.48
N LEU A 225 -16.49 14.87 14.60
CA LEU A 225 -15.77 13.60 14.61
C LEU A 225 -14.85 13.49 15.83
N LEU A 226 -14.13 14.56 16.15
CA LEU A 226 -13.27 14.61 17.34
C LEU A 226 -14.08 14.57 18.64
N ALA A 227 -15.30 15.11 18.65
CA ALA A 227 -16.22 14.98 19.78
C ALA A 227 -16.63 13.52 20.01
N GLU A 228 -16.90 12.76 18.95
CA GLU A 228 -17.15 11.32 19.06
C GLU A 228 -15.93 10.54 19.57
N VAL A 229 -14.72 10.91 19.12
CA VAL A 229 -13.46 10.33 19.63
C VAL A 229 -13.31 10.55 21.13
N ARG A 230 -13.55 11.79 21.60
CA ARG A 230 -13.51 12.13 23.04
C ARG A 230 -14.60 11.46 23.87
N ALA A 231 -15.73 11.14 23.26
CA ALA A 231 -16.86 10.50 23.93
C ALA A 231 -16.72 8.98 24.04
N ALA A 232 -15.72 8.36 23.41
CA ALA A 232 -15.50 6.93 23.50
C ALA A 232 -15.10 6.53 24.93
N THR A 233 -15.86 5.61 25.54
CA THR A 233 -15.61 5.15 26.92
C THR A 233 -14.91 3.81 26.99
N GLU A 234 -15.00 3.00 25.93
CA GLU A 234 -14.38 1.68 25.83
C GLU A 234 -13.02 1.77 25.10
N PRO A 235 -12.04 0.91 25.44
CA PRO A 235 -10.78 0.81 24.69
C PRO A 235 -11.06 0.68 23.18
N THR A 236 -10.54 1.63 22.41
CA THR A 236 -10.89 1.81 21.00
C THR A 236 -9.62 2.07 20.20
N VAL A 237 -9.51 1.44 19.03
CA VAL A 237 -8.50 1.76 18.01
C VAL A 237 -9.19 2.55 16.91
N PHE A 238 -8.80 3.80 16.75
CA PHE A 238 -9.19 4.64 15.63
C PHE A 238 -8.23 4.40 14.47
N VAL A 239 -8.74 3.86 13.37
CA VAL A 239 -7.95 3.59 12.15
C VAL A 239 -8.26 4.67 11.14
N GLU A 240 -7.34 5.61 10.94
CA GLU A 240 -7.48 6.60 9.88
C GLU A 240 -7.24 5.95 8.52
N ILE A 241 -8.23 5.99 7.64
CA ILE A 241 -8.18 5.42 6.29
C ILE A 241 -8.12 6.55 5.28
N ALA A 242 -6.93 6.76 4.71
CA ALA A 242 -6.68 7.89 3.81
C ALA A 242 -5.50 7.58 2.87
N PRO A 243 -5.29 8.33 1.78
CA PRO A 243 -4.04 8.21 1.04
C PRO A 243 -2.80 8.62 1.85
N ARG A 244 -2.98 9.60 2.74
CA ARG A 244 -1.98 10.13 3.66
C ARG A 244 -2.67 10.51 4.96
N PRO A 245 -1.97 10.48 6.10
CA PRO A 245 -2.57 10.89 7.37
C PRO A 245 -2.87 12.38 7.36
N VAL A 246 -4.09 12.73 7.73
CA VAL A 246 -4.59 14.11 7.85
C VAL A 246 -5.01 14.39 9.28
N LEU A 247 -5.73 13.45 9.89
CA LEU A 247 -6.31 13.57 11.22
C LEU A 247 -5.48 12.86 12.29
N ALA A 248 -4.49 12.05 11.96
CA ALA A 248 -3.75 11.23 12.92
C ALA A 248 -3.28 11.99 14.16
N ARG A 249 -2.74 13.21 13.98
CA ARG A 249 -2.33 14.05 15.10
C ARG A 249 -3.54 14.52 15.92
N ALA A 250 -4.56 15.08 15.27
CA ALA A 250 -5.77 15.55 15.95
C ALA A 250 -6.52 14.43 16.68
N LEU A 251 -6.54 13.23 16.10
CA LEU A 251 -7.09 12.02 16.72
C LEU A 251 -6.31 11.65 17.97
N ARG A 252 -4.96 11.66 17.92
CA ARG A 252 -4.12 11.38 19.10
C ARG A 252 -4.29 12.44 20.19
N ASP A 253 -4.37 13.71 19.81
CA ASP A 253 -4.56 14.81 20.76
C ASP A 253 -5.96 14.77 21.40
N ALA A 254 -6.98 14.28 20.67
CA ALA A 254 -8.35 14.15 21.17
C ALA A 254 -8.60 12.83 21.93
N ALA A 255 -7.88 11.76 21.61
CA ALA A 255 -8.03 10.46 22.22
C ALA A 255 -7.49 10.45 23.65
N ALA A 256 -8.29 9.93 24.59
CA ALA A 256 -7.80 9.61 25.92
C ALA A 256 -6.73 8.49 25.88
N PRO A 257 -5.83 8.39 26.88
CA PRO A 257 -4.67 7.49 26.85
C PRO A 257 -4.97 5.99 26.66
N GLN A 258 -6.18 5.55 26.99
CA GLN A 258 -6.62 4.16 26.80
C GLN A 258 -7.01 3.82 25.35
N HIS A 259 -7.11 4.82 24.47
CA HIS A 259 -7.41 4.60 23.06
C HIS A 259 -6.11 4.65 22.25
N HIS A 260 -6.12 3.94 21.13
CA HIS A 260 -5.00 3.92 20.19
C HIS A 260 -5.43 4.53 18.86
N VAL A 261 -4.48 5.15 18.17
CA VAL A 261 -4.68 5.69 16.82
C VAL A 261 -3.71 5.02 15.89
N SER A 262 -4.25 4.26 14.94
CA SER A 262 -3.51 3.61 13.87
C SER A 262 -3.78 4.34 12.55
N ILE A 263 -2.80 4.33 11.65
CA ILE A 263 -2.90 5.01 10.36
C ILE A 263 -2.80 3.98 9.25
N LEU A 264 -3.82 3.92 8.39
CA LEU A 264 -3.82 3.11 7.18
C LEU A 264 -3.76 4.01 5.95
N THR A 265 -2.57 4.12 5.36
CA THR A 265 -2.32 5.05 4.25
C THR A 265 -2.25 4.38 2.88
N CYS A 266 -1.77 5.08 1.84
CA CYS A 266 -1.28 4.54 0.57
C CYS A 266 0.17 3.95 0.59
N ASP A 267 0.94 4.00 1.68
CA ASP A 267 2.27 3.38 1.81
C ASP A 267 2.23 1.89 2.27
N PRO A 268 2.69 0.90 1.46
CA PRO A 268 2.68 -0.52 1.84
C PRO A 268 3.28 -0.84 3.22
N VAL A 269 4.32 -0.12 3.65
CA VAL A 269 4.94 -0.31 4.97
C VAL A 269 3.98 0.10 6.07
N GLU A 270 3.33 1.25 5.93
CA GLU A 270 2.34 1.74 6.91
C GLU A 270 1.11 0.81 6.99
N VAL A 271 0.73 0.13 5.89
CA VAL A 271 -0.31 -0.92 5.95
C VAL A 271 0.12 -2.13 6.78
N ALA A 272 1.33 -2.65 6.53
CA ALA A 272 1.84 -3.77 7.31
C ALA A 272 1.99 -3.38 8.79
N HIS A 273 2.42 -2.15 9.07
CA HIS A 273 2.50 -1.59 10.42
C HIS A 273 1.12 -1.47 11.08
N ALA A 274 0.11 -0.95 10.38
CA ALA A 274 -1.26 -0.87 10.90
C ALA A 274 -1.83 -2.25 11.24
N PHE A 275 -1.54 -3.28 10.43
CA PHE A 275 -1.94 -4.64 10.77
C PHE A 275 -1.19 -5.19 11.99
N GLY A 276 0.12 -4.92 12.10
CA GLY A 276 0.91 -5.26 13.29
C GLY A 276 0.38 -4.58 14.56
N GLU A 277 0.00 -3.30 14.47
CA GLU A 277 -0.60 -2.55 15.57
C GLU A 277 -1.93 -3.17 16.01
N LEU A 278 -2.85 -3.40 15.08
CA LEU A 278 -4.15 -4.02 15.39
C LEU A 278 -3.97 -5.39 16.04
N TYR A 279 -3.03 -6.19 15.55
CA TYR A 279 -2.72 -7.50 16.12
C TYR A 279 -2.19 -7.43 17.54
N THR A 280 -1.18 -6.58 17.76
CA THR A 280 -0.54 -6.45 19.09
C THR A 280 -1.49 -5.87 20.13
N LEU A 281 -2.50 -5.10 19.68
CA LEU A 281 -3.56 -4.57 20.53
C LEU A 281 -4.68 -5.57 20.84
N GLY A 282 -4.62 -6.79 20.31
CA GLY A 282 -5.56 -7.85 20.66
C GLY A 282 -6.50 -8.30 19.54
N HIS A 283 -6.52 -7.61 18.38
CA HIS A 283 -7.32 -8.07 17.25
C HIS A 283 -6.71 -9.36 16.69
N PRO A 284 -7.48 -10.45 16.51
CA PRO A 284 -6.94 -11.65 15.89
C PRO A 284 -6.63 -11.39 14.41
N TYR A 285 -5.55 -11.97 13.89
CA TYR A 285 -5.44 -12.14 12.44
C TYR A 285 -6.40 -13.26 12.04
N PRO A 286 -7.41 -13.01 11.18
CA PRO A 286 -8.07 -14.14 10.56
C PRO A 286 -7.09 -14.86 9.64
N PRO A 287 -7.18 -16.19 9.55
CA PRO A 287 -6.32 -16.96 8.66
C PRO A 287 -6.49 -16.46 7.22
N ARG A 288 -5.38 -16.14 6.54
CA ARG A 288 -5.39 -15.84 5.10
C ARG A 288 -5.98 -17.04 4.37
N THR A 289 -6.96 -16.82 3.50
CA THR A 289 -7.46 -17.91 2.66
C THR A 289 -6.45 -18.17 1.53
N PRO A 290 -6.31 -19.41 1.03
CA PRO A 290 -5.44 -19.71 -0.11
C PRO A 290 -5.75 -18.87 -1.39
N ALA A 291 -6.99 -18.37 -1.49
CA ALA A 291 -7.43 -17.51 -2.59
C ALA A 291 -6.79 -16.10 -2.54
N ASP A 292 -6.31 -15.67 -1.38
CA ASP A 292 -5.73 -14.33 -1.16
C ASP A 292 -4.30 -14.24 -1.70
N LEU A 293 -3.63 -15.37 -1.88
CA LEU A 293 -2.20 -15.48 -2.24
C LEU A 293 -1.96 -15.65 -3.74
N THR A 294 -2.90 -16.24 -4.47
CA THR A 294 -2.76 -16.55 -5.90
C THR A 294 -3.31 -15.46 -6.81
N ARG A 295 -3.88 -14.40 -6.23
CA ARG A 295 -4.41 -13.23 -6.95
C ARG A 295 -3.52 -12.01 -6.72
N THR A 296 -2.21 -12.13 -6.92
CA THR A 296 -1.56 -11.01 -7.59
C THR A 296 -2.26 -10.92 -8.95
N LEU A 297 -3.23 -9.99 -9.06
CA LEU A 297 -3.71 -9.63 -10.38
C LEU A 297 -2.44 -9.28 -11.14
N PRO A 298 -2.18 -9.90 -12.31
CA PRO A 298 -1.06 -9.44 -13.11
C PRO A 298 -1.23 -7.93 -13.24
N LEU A 299 -0.22 -7.16 -12.78
CA LEU A 299 -0.12 -5.76 -13.16
C LEU A 299 -0.37 -5.75 -14.67
N PRO A 300 -1.22 -4.85 -15.22
CA PRO A 300 -1.54 -4.87 -16.64
C PRO A 300 -0.24 -5.04 -17.42
N THR A 301 -0.05 -6.24 -17.97
CA THR A 301 1.13 -6.65 -18.74
C THR A 301 1.10 -6.05 -20.14
N ALA A 302 0.10 -5.20 -20.40
CA ALA A 302 0.07 -4.36 -21.58
C ALA A 302 1.30 -3.47 -21.54
N ALA A 303 2.15 -3.58 -22.57
CA ALA A 303 3.12 -2.56 -22.90
C ALA A 303 2.45 -1.18 -22.75
N LEU A 304 3.14 -0.23 -22.13
CA LEU A 304 2.66 1.14 -22.10
C LEU A 304 2.41 1.57 -23.55
N PRO A 305 1.26 2.19 -23.87
CA PRO A 305 1.04 2.76 -25.18
C PRO A 305 2.25 3.61 -25.59
N HIS A 306 2.69 3.54 -26.86
CA HIS A 306 3.89 4.23 -27.34
C HIS A 306 3.84 5.75 -27.06
N ASP A 307 2.64 6.33 -27.04
CA ASP A 307 2.39 7.74 -26.71
C ASP A 307 2.54 8.07 -25.21
N TRP A 308 2.62 7.07 -24.33
CA TRP A 308 2.78 7.24 -22.87
C TRP A 308 4.22 7.21 -22.38
N VAL A 309 5.13 6.53 -23.08
CA VAL A 309 6.49 6.27 -22.60
C VAL A 309 7.30 7.56 -22.43
N ALA A 310 7.32 8.42 -23.45
CA ALA A 310 8.04 9.70 -23.37
C ALA A 310 7.47 10.63 -22.27
N PRO A 311 6.14 10.86 -22.16
CA PRO A 311 5.57 11.61 -21.04
C PRO A 311 5.90 11.04 -19.65
N TYR A 312 5.92 9.71 -19.51
CA TYR A 312 6.23 9.03 -18.26
C TYR A 312 7.71 9.22 -17.88
N LEU A 313 8.62 8.92 -18.81
CA LEU A 313 10.06 9.08 -18.62
C LEU A 313 10.41 10.52 -18.24
N MET A 314 9.75 11.49 -18.88
CA MET A 314 9.92 12.90 -18.57
C MET A 314 9.41 13.30 -17.18
N ARG A 315 8.29 12.72 -16.76
CA ARG A 315 7.75 12.94 -15.42
C ARG A 315 8.69 12.38 -14.35
N ALA A 316 9.18 11.16 -14.55
CA ALA A 316 10.15 10.53 -13.68
C ALA A 316 11.44 11.35 -13.57
N LEU A 317 11.96 11.82 -14.72
CA LEU A 317 13.17 12.62 -14.77
C LEU A 317 13.03 13.97 -14.02
N ARG A 318 11.90 14.66 -14.17
CA ARG A 318 11.60 15.92 -13.45
C ARG A 318 11.49 15.78 -11.92
N ARG A 319 11.26 14.56 -11.40
CA ARG A 319 11.29 14.31 -9.95
C ARG A 319 12.70 14.29 -9.39
N HIS A 320 13.68 14.03 -10.23
CA HIS A 320 15.06 13.84 -9.82
C HIS A 320 15.97 14.98 -10.27
N ALA A 321 15.61 15.72 -11.32
CA ALA A 321 16.35 16.88 -11.83
C ALA A 321 15.44 18.08 -12.11
N HIS A 322 15.99 19.29 -11.99
CA HIS A 322 15.32 20.51 -12.40
C HIS A 322 15.44 20.67 -13.92
N ILE A 323 14.40 20.25 -14.65
CA ILE A 323 14.36 20.38 -16.11
C ILE A 323 13.43 21.51 -16.51
N PRO A 324 13.94 22.56 -17.19
CA PRO A 324 13.11 23.65 -17.68
C PRO A 324 11.96 23.14 -18.59
N PRO A 325 10.79 23.79 -18.55
CA PRO A 325 9.72 23.48 -19.50
C PRO A 325 10.16 23.84 -20.93
N GLY A 326 10.06 22.88 -21.87
CA GLY A 326 10.32 23.10 -23.31
C GLY A 326 11.61 22.49 -23.89
N THR A 327 12.51 21.95 -23.07
CA THR A 327 13.86 21.51 -23.48
C THR A 327 13.95 20.12 -24.16
N LEU A 328 12.83 19.50 -24.55
CA LEU A 328 12.68 18.06 -24.32
C LEU A 328 12.94 17.05 -25.46
N PRO A 329 12.79 17.34 -26.77
CA PRO A 329 12.96 16.27 -27.75
C PRO A 329 14.41 15.82 -27.98
N SER A 330 15.39 16.65 -27.64
CA SER A 330 16.80 16.44 -28.03
C SER A 330 17.79 16.38 -26.86
N MET A 331 17.30 16.49 -25.63
CA MET A 331 18.13 16.46 -24.43
C MET A 331 18.78 15.10 -24.23
N THR A 332 20.09 15.08 -23.97
CA THR A 332 20.81 13.85 -23.58
C THR A 332 20.78 13.63 -22.07
N TRP A 333 21.01 12.39 -21.64
CA TRP A 333 21.11 12.07 -20.21
C TRP A 333 22.23 12.86 -19.51
N GLY A 334 23.32 13.18 -20.20
CA GLY A 334 24.39 14.02 -19.67
C GLY A 334 23.97 15.47 -19.44
N GLN A 335 23.02 15.99 -20.22
CA GLN A 335 22.46 17.33 -20.04
C GLN A 335 21.45 17.41 -18.89
N ALA A 336 20.98 16.27 -18.37
CA ALA A 336 20.06 16.22 -17.24
C ALA A 336 20.72 16.51 -15.89
N ASP A 337 22.05 16.58 -15.86
CA ASP A 337 22.86 16.89 -14.68
C ASP A 337 22.45 16.05 -13.45
N LEU A 338 22.14 14.77 -13.68
CA LEU A 338 21.82 13.83 -12.63
C LEU A 338 23.12 13.39 -11.96
N SER A 339 23.22 13.58 -10.64
CA SER A 339 24.23 12.86 -9.84
C SER A 339 24.04 11.35 -9.96
N GLU A 340 25.10 10.59 -9.73
CA GLU A 340 25.07 9.12 -9.72
C GLU A 340 23.94 8.57 -8.81
N ARG A 341 23.75 9.18 -7.63
CA ARG A 341 22.66 8.83 -6.71
C ARG A 341 21.27 9.10 -7.29
N GLN A 342 21.08 10.20 -8.02
CA GLN A 342 19.81 10.52 -8.68
C GLN A 342 19.55 9.56 -9.85
N LEU A 343 20.59 9.18 -10.59
CA LEU A 343 20.49 8.20 -11.69
C LEU A 343 20.07 6.83 -11.18
N VAL A 344 20.67 6.33 -10.08
CA VAL A 344 20.28 5.07 -9.44
C VAL A 344 18.81 5.11 -8.99
N ARG A 345 18.37 6.22 -8.39
CA ARG A 345 16.97 6.40 -7.97
C ARG A 345 16.00 6.43 -9.15
N LEU A 346 16.37 7.12 -10.23
CA LEU A 346 15.60 7.17 -11.45
C LEU A 346 15.45 5.77 -12.05
N VAL A 347 16.55 5.02 -12.21
CA VAL A 347 16.50 3.64 -12.71
C VAL A 347 15.64 2.76 -11.81
N HIS A 348 15.79 2.86 -10.49
CA HIS A 348 14.94 2.12 -9.55
C HIS A 348 13.45 2.44 -9.72
N HIS A 349 13.11 3.71 -10.00
CA HIS A 349 11.74 4.13 -10.28
C HIS A 349 11.23 3.62 -11.63
N LEU A 350 12.04 3.67 -12.70
CA LEU A 350 11.67 3.16 -14.02
C LEU A 350 11.44 1.64 -14.01
N ARG A 351 12.23 0.89 -13.22
CA ARG A 351 12.08 -0.56 -13.05
C ARG A 351 10.77 -0.99 -12.37
N GLN A 352 10.00 -0.06 -11.82
CA GLN A 352 8.65 -0.35 -11.32
C GLN A 352 7.65 -0.63 -12.47
N VAL A 353 8.00 -0.27 -13.71
CA VAL A 353 7.29 -0.71 -14.91
C VAL A 353 7.80 -2.09 -15.28
N PRO A 354 6.96 -3.15 -15.27
CA PRO A 354 7.42 -4.53 -15.48
C PRO A 354 8.23 -4.73 -16.76
N ALA A 355 7.84 -4.08 -17.86
CA ALA A 355 8.56 -4.14 -19.15
C ALA A 355 10.00 -3.60 -19.06
N TRP A 356 10.29 -2.75 -18.08
CA TRP A 356 11.59 -2.06 -17.92
C TRP A 356 12.36 -2.57 -16.70
N ALA A 357 11.95 -3.68 -16.10
CA ALA A 357 12.57 -4.25 -14.90
C ALA A 357 14.06 -4.60 -15.08
N HIS A 358 14.52 -4.73 -16.34
CA HIS A 358 15.90 -5.02 -16.70
C HIS A 358 16.79 -3.78 -16.79
N LEU A 359 16.24 -2.56 -16.72
CA LEU A 359 17.02 -1.33 -16.83
C LEU A 359 18.15 -1.23 -15.79
N THR A 360 19.27 -0.73 -16.26
CA THR A 360 20.47 -0.39 -15.51
C THR A 360 20.82 1.08 -15.74
N THR A 361 21.75 1.61 -14.94
CA THR A 361 22.26 2.98 -15.15
C THR A 361 23.01 3.12 -16.48
N SER A 362 23.56 2.04 -17.03
CA SER A 362 24.27 2.03 -18.32
C SER A 362 23.34 2.25 -19.51
N ASP A 363 22.07 1.84 -19.39
CA ASP A 363 21.05 2.04 -20.43
C ASP A 363 20.65 3.52 -20.58
N LEU A 364 20.97 4.33 -19.56
CA LEU A 364 20.78 5.79 -19.55
C LEU A 364 22.10 6.53 -19.82
N HIS A 365 22.83 6.08 -20.85
CA HIS A 365 24.17 6.59 -21.17
C HIS A 365 24.16 8.11 -21.45
N PRO A 366 25.14 8.90 -20.96
CA PRO A 366 25.14 10.36 -21.07
C PRO A 366 25.02 10.93 -22.49
N ALA A 367 25.46 10.16 -23.49
CA ALA A 367 25.40 10.52 -24.91
C ALA A 367 24.07 10.16 -25.61
N ILE A 368 23.22 9.36 -24.97
CA ILE A 368 21.92 8.96 -25.53
C ILE A 368 20.87 10.03 -25.22
N SER A 369 20.01 10.35 -26.19
CA SER A 369 18.89 11.27 -25.97
C SER A 369 17.76 10.60 -25.20
N VAL A 370 17.07 11.37 -24.35
CA VAL A 370 15.91 10.87 -23.59
C VAL A 370 14.82 10.35 -24.54
N THR A 371 14.64 10.99 -25.70
CA THR A 371 13.71 10.53 -26.75
C THR A 371 14.13 9.20 -27.34
N HIS A 372 15.41 8.98 -27.63
CA HIS A 372 15.89 7.69 -28.12
C HIS A 372 15.65 6.58 -27.10
N THR A 373 15.89 6.85 -25.81
CA THR A 373 15.55 5.92 -24.73
C THR A 373 14.03 5.67 -24.69
N ALA A 374 13.20 6.70 -24.85
CA ALA A 374 11.74 6.53 -24.87
C ALA A 374 11.27 5.69 -26.05
N ASP A 375 11.82 5.90 -27.25
CA ASP A 375 11.51 5.10 -28.44
C ASP A 375 11.93 3.64 -28.24
N TRP A 376 13.13 3.40 -27.68
CA TRP A 376 13.60 2.06 -27.33
C TRP A 376 12.69 1.37 -26.30
N LEU A 377 12.32 2.08 -25.23
CA LEU A 377 11.41 1.58 -24.20
C LEU A 377 9.97 1.37 -24.70
N SER A 378 9.59 2.02 -25.80
CA SER A 378 8.29 1.86 -26.47
C SER A 378 8.29 0.71 -27.49
N ALA A 379 9.46 0.37 -28.02
CA ALA A 379 9.66 -0.62 -29.06
C ALA A 379 9.87 -2.04 -28.53
N ASP A 380 10.01 -2.24 -27.22
CA ASP A 380 10.36 -3.54 -26.63
C ASP A 380 9.14 -4.31 -26.06
N PRO A 381 8.74 -5.43 -26.69
CA PRO A 381 7.86 -6.41 -26.06
C PRO A 381 8.58 -7.72 -25.68
N THR A 382 9.93 -7.77 -25.55
CA THR A 382 10.86 -8.86 -25.10
C THR A 382 11.90 -9.40 -26.11
N LEU A 383 12.19 -8.72 -27.22
CA LEU A 383 13.17 -9.18 -28.23
C LEU A 383 13.87 -7.97 -28.86
N GLU A 384 15.17 -7.98 -29.17
CA GLU A 384 15.87 -9.04 -29.87
C GLU A 384 17.10 -9.54 -29.10
N VAL A 385 17.02 -10.73 -28.50
CA VAL A 385 18.23 -11.50 -28.15
C VAL A 385 18.84 -11.99 -29.46
N SER A 386 19.89 -11.29 -29.88
CA SER A 386 21.06 -11.88 -30.55
C SER A 386 22.18 -12.01 -29.53
#